data_AF-A0A1I3RE29-F1
#
_entry.id   AF-A0A1I3RE29-F1
#
_cell.length_a   1.000
_cell.length_b   1.000
_cell.length_c   1.000
_cell.angle_alpha   90.00
_cell.angle_beta   90.00
_cell.angle_gamma   90.00
#
_symmetry.space_group_name_H-M   'P 1'
#
loop_
_entity.id
_entity.type
_entity.pdbx_description
1 polymer ?
#
loop_
_entity_poly.entity_id
_entity_poly.type
_entity_poly.pdbx_seq_one_letter_code
_entity_poly.pdbx_strand_id
1 'polypeptide(L)'
;MSQPAKPFKQKTFISSSGTEYVFQFPGIRKAVQIQDKISDKHGQVNGEALVDELLRHVIVQPKMTMEDFEDLGELTEVADAASDFLFARKSRERDVPPEPSGDTVAGI
;
A
#
# COMPACT_ATOMS: atom_id res chain seq x y z
N MET A 1 -25.77 -15.98 -11.07
CA MET A 1 -25.34 -14.62 -10.69
C MET A 1 -23.86 -14.67 -10.30
N SER A 2 -22.96 -14.53 -11.26
CA SER A 2 -21.52 -14.45 -10.99
C SER A 2 -21.19 -13.00 -10.69
N GLN A 3 -20.94 -12.67 -9.42
CA GLN A 3 -20.45 -11.34 -9.06
C GLN A 3 -19.06 -11.16 -9.71
N PRO A 4 -18.77 -10.04 -10.39
CA PRO A 4 -17.43 -9.76 -10.88
C PRO A 4 -16.52 -9.51 -9.68
N ALA A 5 -15.44 -10.28 -9.57
CA ALA A 5 -14.42 -10.11 -8.55
C ALA A 5 -13.91 -8.67 -8.58
N LYS A 6 -14.02 -7.95 -7.46
CA LYS A 6 -13.37 -6.65 -7.28
C LYS A 6 -11.88 -6.83 -7.66
N PRO A 7 -11.30 -5.99 -8.53
CA PRO A 7 -9.87 -6.10 -8.82
C PRO A 7 -9.12 -5.85 -7.52
N PHE A 8 -8.49 -6.90 -6.99
CA PHE A 8 -7.59 -6.78 -5.85
C PHE A 8 -6.49 -5.81 -6.26
N LYS A 9 -6.34 -4.69 -5.52
CA LYS A 9 -5.24 -3.77 -5.77
C LYS A 9 -3.94 -4.51 -5.45
N GLN A 10 -3.13 -4.72 -6.48
CA GLN A 10 -1.80 -5.31 -6.38
C GLN A 10 -0.78 -4.33 -6.96
N LYS A 11 0.43 -4.33 -6.40
CA LYS A 11 1.55 -3.51 -6.86
C LYS A 11 2.81 -4.34 -6.82
N THR A 12 3.55 -4.37 -7.92
CA THR A 12 4.89 -4.97 -7.95
C THR A 12 5.90 -3.90 -7.53
N PHE A 13 6.83 -4.27 -6.66
CA PHE A 13 7.91 -3.45 -6.14
C PHE A 13 9.21 -4.22 -6.34
N ILE A 14 10.25 -3.53 -6.81
CA ILE A 14 11.56 -4.14 -6.98
C ILE A 14 12.47 -3.44 -5.98
N SER A 15 13.09 -4.20 -5.07
CA SER A 15 14.02 -3.62 -4.09
C SER A 15 15.31 -3.17 -4.75
N SER A 16 16.09 -2.38 -4.02
CA SER A 16 17.43 -1.96 -4.41
C SER A 16 18.40 -3.14 -4.67
N SER A 17 18.18 -4.33 -4.07
CA SER A 17 18.98 -5.53 -4.38
C SER A 17 18.51 -6.28 -5.64
N GLY A 18 17.40 -5.85 -6.25
CA GLY A 18 16.85 -6.46 -7.47
C GLY A 18 15.84 -7.58 -7.21
N THR A 19 15.37 -7.76 -5.98
CA THR A 19 14.33 -8.75 -5.66
C THR A 19 12.95 -8.19 -6.00
N GLU A 20 12.15 -8.96 -6.73
CA GLU A 20 10.78 -8.59 -7.09
C GLU A 20 9.78 -9.03 -6.00
N TYR A 21 9.06 -8.06 -5.45
CA TYR A 21 8.02 -8.22 -4.45
C TYR A 21 6.65 -7.83 -5.01
N VAL A 22 5.61 -8.56 -4.62
CA VAL A 22 4.22 -8.32 -4.99
C VAL A 22 3.43 -7.98 -3.74
N PHE A 23 2.96 -6.74 -3.69
CA PHE A 23 2.08 -6.23 -2.65
C PHE A 23 0.64 -6.42 -3.07
N GLN A 24 -0.21 -6.86 -2.15
CA GLN A 24 -1.64 -7.03 -2.34
C GLN A 24 -2.37 -6.37 -1.19
N PHE A 25 -3.42 -5.62 -1.51
CA PHE A 25 -4.20 -4.95 -0.48
C PHE A 25 -5.17 -5.95 0.18
N PRO A 26 -5.00 -6.29 1.48
CA PRO A 26 -5.83 -7.30 2.15
C PRO A 26 -7.24 -6.80 2.49
N GLY A 27 -7.54 -5.53 2.20
CA GLY A 27 -8.82 -4.87 2.50
C GLY A 27 -8.75 -3.96 3.71
N ILE A 28 -9.67 -2.99 3.77
CA ILE A 28 -9.72 -1.95 4.82
C ILE A 28 -9.86 -2.57 6.21
N ARG A 29 -10.67 -3.61 6.36
CA ARG A 29 -10.85 -4.29 7.66
C ARG A 29 -9.53 -4.85 8.19
N LYS A 30 -8.72 -5.45 7.32
CA LYS A 30 -7.41 -5.99 7.68
C LYS A 30 -6.40 -4.87 7.97
N ALA A 31 -6.36 -3.81 7.15
CA ALA A 31 -5.52 -2.64 7.41
C ALA A 31 -5.78 -2.03 8.80
N VAL A 32 -7.06 -1.87 9.18
CA VAL A 32 -7.45 -1.35 10.50
C VAL A 32 -7.03 -2.31 11.63
N GLN A 33 -7.18 -3.62 11.43
CA GLN A 33 -6.73 -4.62 12.42
C GLN A 33 -5.20 -4.60 12.59
N ILE A 34 -4.44 -4.42 11.52
CA ILE A 34 -2.99 -4.28 11.57
C ILE A 34 -2.64 -3.03 12.36
N GLN A 35 -3.24 -1.87 12.05
CA GLN A 35 -3.01 -0.61 12.77
C GLN A 35 -3.30 -0.73 14.27
N ASP A 36 -4.38 -1.41 14.65
CA ASP A 36 -4.77 -1.63 16.04
C ASP A 36 -3.76 -2.53 16.77
N LYS A 37 -3.30 -3.61 16.11
CA LYS A 37 -2.31 -4.54 16.68
C LYS A 37 -0.93 -3.93 16.87
N ILE A 38 -0.46 -3.12 15.93
CA ILE A 38 0.89 -2.53 15.96
C ILE A 38 0.98 -1.34 16.91
N SER A 39 -0.15 -0.76 17.30
CA SER A 39 -0.20 0.38 18.20
C SER A 39 -0.27 -0.11 19.64
N ASP A 40 0.73 0.23 20.45
CA ASP A 40 0.72 -0.09 21.88
C ASP A 40 -0.23 0.83 22.66
N LYS A 41 -0.49 0.51 23.94
CA LYS A 41 -1.32 1.30 24.87
C LYS A 41 -0.87 2.75 25.03
N HIS A 42 0.37 3.05 24.69
CA HIS A 42 0.95 4.39 24.69
C HIS A 42 0.82 5.12 23.34
N GLY A 43 0.15 4.53 22.35
CA GLY A 43 0.02 5.09 21.00
C GLY A 43 1.31 5.02 20.18
N GLN A 44 2.29 4.22 20.61
CA GLN A 44 3.53 4.01 19.87
C GLN A 44 3.36 2.85 18.89
N VAL A 45 3.76 3.06 17.64
CA VAL A 45 3.76 2.01 16.62
C VAL A 45 5.01 1.16 16.81
N ASN A 46 4.82 -0.15 17.00
CA ASN A 46 5.91 -1.10 16.98
C ASN A 46 6.29 -1.40 15.52
N GLY A 47 7.43 -0.86 15.09
CA GLY A 47 7.95 -1.06 13.73
C GLY A 47 8.19 -2.53 13.39
N GLU A 48 8.65 -3.34 14.34
CA GLU A 48 8.84 -4.78 14.14
C GLU A 48 7.50 -5.48 13.88
N ALA A 49 6.49 -5.22 14.71
CA ALA A 49 5.16 -5.79 14.53
C ALA A 49 4.49 -5.34 13.21
N LEU A 50 4.75 -4.10 12.79
CA LEU A 50 4.29 -3.59 11.50
C LEU A 50 4.91 -4.36 10.35
N VAL A 51 6.23 -4.49 10.34
CA VAL A 51 6.97 -5.23 9.30
C VAL A 51 6.47 -6.68 9.22
N ASP A 52 6.19 -7.33 10.35
CA ASP A 52 5.71 -8.73 10.39
C ASP A 52 4.31 -8.86 9.76
N GLU A 53 3.37 -8.00 10.15
CA GLU A 53 2.02 -8.02 9.59
C GLU A 53 2.02 -7.64 8.10
N LEU A 54 2.90 -6.73 7.65
CA LEU A 54 3.06 -6.37 6.23
C LEU A 54 3.57 -7.56 5.42
N LEU A 55 4.62 -8.24 5.87
CA LEU A 55 5.16 -9.43 5.21
C LEU A 55 4.13 -10.57 5.14
N ARG A 56 3.27 -10.71 6.16
CA ARG A 56 2.25 -11.76 6.22
C ARG A 56 0.98 -11.49 5.44
N HIS A 57 0.54 -10.23 5.37
CA HIS A 57 -0.78 -9.87 4.84
C HIS A 57 -0.74 -8.97 3.61
N VAL A 58 0.34 -8.23 3.40
CA VAL A 58 0.50 -7.32 2.26
C VAL A 58 1.42 -7.92 1.22
N ILE A 59 2.56 -8.48 1.61
CA ILE A 59 3.53 -9.09 0.69
C ILE A 59 3.09 -10.52 0.41
N VAL A 60 2.57 -10.77 -0.80
CA VAL A 60 2.04 -12.10 -1.16
C VAL A 60 3.08 -12.96 -1.87
N GLN A 61 4.05 -12.35 -2.53
CA GLN A 61 5.15 -13.03 -3.23
C GLN A 61 6.41 -12.16 -3.26
N PRO A 62 7.61 -12.72 -3.07
CA PRO A 62 7.84 -14.01 -2.40
C PRO A 62 7.31 -13.97 -0.94
N LYS A 63 6.90 -15.12 -0.41
CA LYS A 63 6.50 -15.23 1.00
C LYS A 63 7.74 -15.31 1.87
N MET A 64 8.22 -14.15 2.28
CA MET A 64 9.42 -14.01 3.10
C MET A 64 9.07 -13.53 4.52
N THR A 65 9.98 -13.77 5.43
CA THR A 65 9.96 -13.30 6.83
C THR A 65 11.16 -12.39 7.06
N MET A 66 11.16 -11.60 8.13
CA MET A 66 12.29 -10.72 8.45
C MET A 66 13.65 -11.44 8.48
N GLU A 67 13.65 -12.71 8.90
CA GLU A 67 14.84 -13.57 8.96
C GLU A 67 15.42 -13.93 7.58
N ASP A 68 14.64 -13.78 6.51
CA ASP A 68 15.09 -14.06 5.14
C ASP A 68 15.87 -12.88 4.53
N PHE A 69 15.74 -11.69 5.14
CA PHE A 69 16.46 -10.50 4.69
C PHE A 69 17.88 -10.51 5.24
N GLU A 70 18.85 -10.42 4.34
CA GLU A 70 20.27 -10.30 4.70
C GLU A 70 20.66 -8.88 5.09
N ASP A 71 19.92 -7.87 4.59
CA ASP A 71 20.19 -6.46 4.82
C ASP A 71 18.98 -5.74 5.45
N LEU A 72 19.24 -5.04 6.56
CA LEU A 72 18.21 -4.25 7.25
C LEU A 72 17.72 -3.08 6.39
N GLY A 73 18.57 -2.51 5.54
CA GLY A 73 18.20 -1.45 4.60
C GLY A 73 17.14 -1.93 3.62
N GLU A 74 17.36 -3.09 2.98
CA GLU A 74 16.35 -3.69 2.10
C GLU A 74 15.04 -3.99 2.85
N LEU A 75 15.11 -4.59 4.05
CA LEU A 75 13.92 -4.87 4.85
C LEU A 75 13.11 -3.59 5.12
N THR A 76 13.80 -2.52 5.54
CA THR A 76 13.15 -1.23 5.82
C THR A 76 12.57 -0.60 4.56
N GLU A 77 13.24 -0.70 3.41
CA GLU A 77 12.77 -0.18 2.13
C GLU A 77 11.48 -0.89 1.68
N VAL A 78 11.49 -2.23 1.71
CA VAL A 78 10.33 -3.05 1.33
C VAL A 78 9.16 -2.81 2.29
N ALA A 79 9.43 -2.72 3.60
CA ALA A 79 8.43 -2.44 4.61
C ALA A 79 7.83 -1.03 4.46
N ASP A 80 8.65 -0.01 4.20
CA ASP A 80 8.18 1.35 3.99
C ASP A 80 7.27 1.42 2.76
N ALA A 81 7.70 0.82 1.64
CA ALA A 81 6.91 0.75 0.41
C ALA A 81 5.59 -0.03 0.58
N ALA A 82 5.59 -1.11 1.36
CA ALA A 82 4.39 -1.88 1.68
C ALA A 82 3.46 -1.12 2.63
N SER A 83 4.01 -0.39 3.61
CA SER A 83 3.25 0.44 4.54
C SER A 83 2.61 1.63 3.83
N ASP A 84 3.32 2.28 2.90
CA ASP A 84 2.76 3.29 2.02
C ASP A 84 1.64 2.67 1.18
N PHE A 85 1.83 1.49 0.61
CA PHE A 85 0.75 0.85 -0.16
C PHE A 85 -0.50 0.53 0.68
N LEU A 86 -0.33 0.12 1.94
CA LEU A 86 -1.42 -0.22 2.86
C LEU A 86 -2.13 1.01 3.42
N PHE A 87 -1.36 2.02 3.83
CA PHE A 87 -1.84 3.21 4.53
C PHE A 87 -1.90 4.46 3.65
N ALA A 88 -1.51 4.37 2.38
CA ALA A 88 -1.68 5.43 1.41
C ALA A 88 -3.14 5.84 1.45
N ARG A 89 -3.38 6.93 2.19
CA ARG A 89 -4.47 7.85 1.91
C ARG A 89 -4.30 8.09 0.44
N LYS A 90 -5.32 7.74 -0.35
CA LYS A 90 -5.45 8.27 -1.69
C LYS A 90 -5.27 9.77 -1.54
N SER A 91 -4.06 10.27 -1.79
CA SER A 91 -3.82 11.65 -2.18
C SER A 91 -4.65 11.74 -3.42
N ARG A 92 -5.88 12.17 -3.20
CA ARG A 92 -6.74 12.89 -4.10
C ARG A 92 -6.15 12.84 -5.49
N GLU A 93 -6.54 11.84 -6.25
CA GLU A 93 -6.85 12.13 -7.64
C GLU A 93 -7.94 13.18 -7.54
N ARG A 94 -7.50 14.45 -7.49
CA ARG A 94 -8.28 15.52 -8.07
C ARG A 94 -8.30 15.12 -9.53
N ASP A 95 -9.34 14.37 -9.88
CA ASP A 95 -10.08 14.61 -11.10
C ASP A 95 -10.35 16.13 -11.10
N VAL A 96 -9.36 16.90 -11.56
CA VAL A 96 -9.60 18.26 -12.03
C VAL A 96 -10.09 17.98 -13.44
N PRO A 97 -11.41 18.00 -13.70
CA PRO A 97 -11.86 18.00 -15.08
C PRO A 97 -11.13 19.17 -15.76
N PRO A 98 -10.54 18.99 -16.96
CA PRO A 98 -10.15 20.16 -17.73
C PRO A 98 -11.41 20.99 -17.89
N GLU A 99 -11.41 22.20 -17.34
CA GLU A 99 -12.56 23.09 -17.50
C GLU A 99 -12.84 23.21 -18.99
N PRO A 100 -14.08 22.93 -19.46
CA PRO A 100 -14.44 23.24 -20.82
C PRO A 100 -14.52 24.77 -20.90
N SER A 101 -13.40 25.40 -21.27
CA SER A 101 -13.40 26.78 -21.75
C SER A 101 -14.11 26.81 -23.10
N GLY A 102 -15.43 26.78 -23.03
CA GLY A 102 -16.36 26.88 -24.14
C GLY A 102 -17.46 27.84 -23.77
N ASP A 103 -17.12 29.14 -23.72
CA ASP A 103 -18.12 30.17 -23.97
C ASP A 103 -17.77 30.82 -25.31
N THR A 104 -18.40 30.28 -26.35
CA THR A 104 -18.64 31.00 -27.58
C THR A 104 -19.85 31.91 -27.33
N VAL A 105 -19.61 33.21 -27.29
CA VAL A 105 -20.57 34.24 -27.73
C VAL A 105 -19.75 35.20 -28.61
N ALA A 106 -19.76 35.06 -29.93
CA ALA A 106 -20.84 35.43 -30.85
C ALA A 106 -21.35 36.87 -30.62
N GLY A 107 -20.75 37.80 -31.36
CA GLY A 107 -21.44 38.90 -32.05
C GLY A 107 -22.20 39.92 -31.22
N ILE A 108 -21.63 41.12 -31.13
CA ILE A 108 -22.28 42.41 -31.46
C ILE A 108 -21.22 43.46 -31.71
#